data_AF-A0A7Y6AIF7-F1
#
_entry.id   AF-A0A7Y6AIF7-F1
#
_cell.length_a   1.000
_cell.length_b   1.000
_cell.length_c   1.000
_cell.angle_alpha   90.00
_cell.angle_beta   90.00
_cell.angle_gamma   90.00
#
_symmetry.space_group_name_H-M   'P 1'
#
loop_
_entity.id
_entity.type
_entity.pdbx_description
1 polymer ?
#
loop_
_entity_poly.entity_id
_entity_poly.type
_entity_poly.pdbx_seq_one_letter_code
_entity_poly.pdbx_strand_id
1 'polypeptide(L)'
;MSWAAHELESYVLQKHIKTKVSFLAILLGCFWPDMISKGTVYGFDAFGINFHPKNPDLYHRGWPGVGFTHSLFYGVVVSLIVLWVFKNRAWALGLLIGHWAHVFTDICDSVGVMLFFPFSTQNYSIGMWAYAAQQGRYGDAAAYYSSLGGVWDMFWLCMVFLSWRVLTRNYFFTKVVPNDPVWPWFKRRLNMSEVLMLALYRAYFLYGACRIFAWFFWARFVRKAPLDLSWGGPYWVQQVHAHYPPVGELILRSTLGAVGLAASMWVLWLVVGRRLWARAEKHEKAQLLAVAKAAVPRQAGGRDMAAAKGQ
;
A
#
# COMPACT_ATOMS: atom_id res chain seq x y z
N MET A 1 -2.12 -5.64 13.29
CA MET A 1 -1.67 -4.62 12.34
C MET A 1 -0.19 -4.82 12.09
N SER A 2 0.24 -4.87 10.84
CA SER A 2 1.67 -4.93 10.52
C SER A 2 2.34 -3.58 10.77
N TRP A 3 3.57 -3.62 11.29
CA TRP A 3 4.33 -2.42 11.56
C TRP A 3 5.26 -2.06 10.41
N ALA A 4 6.04 -3.01 9.87
CA ALA A 4 7.00 -2.76 8.80
C ALA A 4 6.94 -3.63 7.55
N ALA A 5 6.05 -4.62 7.48
CA ALA A 5 5.90 -5.43 6.27
C ALA A 5 5.56 -4.56 5.04
N HIS A 6 4.72 -3.54 5.21
CA HIS A 6 4.25 -2.65 4.13
C HIS A 6 5.40 -1.87 3.45
N GLU A 7 6.49 -1.63 4.18
CA GLU A 7 7.71 -1.02 3.67
C GLU A 7 8.50 -1.93 2.74
N LEU A 8 8.48 -3.22 3.01
CA LEU A 8 9.39 -4.17 2.39
C LEU A 8 8.68 -4.98 1.31
N GLU A 9 7.42 -5.35 1.53
CA GLU A 9 6.61 -6.13 0.58
C GLU A 9 6.46 -5.40 -0.77
N SER A 10 6.37 -4.07 -0.76
CA SER A 10 6.23 -3.24 -1.97
C SER A 10 7.34 -3.48 -2.99
N TYR A 11 8.59 -3.71 -2.55
CA TYR A 11 9.71 -4.03 -3.43
C TYR A 11 9.56 -5.42 -4.07
N VAL A 12 9.10 -6.38 -3.29
CA VAL A 12 8.90 -7.76 -3.73
C VAL A 12 7.70 -7.84 -4.69
N LEU A 13 6.61 -7.15 -4.38
CA LEU A 13 5.42 -7.05 -5.24
C LEU A 13 5.80 -6.44 -6.60
N GLN A 14 6.46 -5.28 -6.61
CA GLN A 14 6.90 -4.62 -7.85
C GLN A 14 7.78 -5.54 -8.73
N LYS A 15 8.59 -6.41 -8.13
CA LYS A 15 9.43 -7.38 -8.84
C LYS A 15 8.63 -8.50 -9.52
N HIS A 16 7.56 -8.97 -8.90
CA HIS A 16 6.82 -10.15 -9.38
C HIS A 16 5.64 -9.80 -10.29
N ILE A 17 5.15 -8.56 -10.25
CA ILE A 17 4.07 -8.11 -11.13
C ILE A 17 4.60 -7.96 -12.56
N LYS A 18 4.04 -8.76 -13.48
CA LYS A 18 4.43 -8.80 -14.90
C LYS A 18 3.81 -7.68 -15.76
N THR A 19 2.89 -6.92 -15.19
CA THR A 19 2.23 -5.78 -15.86
C THR A 19 2.78 -4.45 -15.36
N LYS A 20 2.51 -3.38 -16.09
CA LYS A 20 2.97 -2.04 -15.74
C LYS A 20 2.22 -1.52 -14.50
N VAL A 21 2.94 -1.40 -13.39
CA VAL A 21 2.44 -0.85 -12.12
C VAL A 21 3.45 0.16 -11.57
N SER A 22 2.93 1.20 -10.91
CA SER A 22 3.77 2.19 -10.23
C SER A 22 4.17 1.67 -8.85
N PHE A 23 5.47 1.72 -8.55
CA PHE A 23 6.01 1.37 -7.24
C PHE A 23 5.46 2.30 -6.15
N LEU A 24 5.43 3.61 -6.40
CA LEU A 24 4.90 4.58 -5.43
C LEU A 24 3.39 4.38 -5.18
N ALA A 25 2.65 3.93 -6.19
CA ALA A 25 1.24 3.60 -6.04
C ALA A 25 1.03 2.33 -5.22
N ILE A 26 1.84 1.27 -5.42
CA ILE A 26 1.82 0.08 -4.53
C ILE A 26 2.10 0.51 -3.10
N LEU A 27 3.18 1.25 -2.91
CA LEU A 27 3.59 1.77 -1.62
C LEU A 27 2.47 2.58 -0.94
N LEU A 28 1.89 3.55 -1.65
CA LEU A 28 0.81 4.35 -1.12
C LEU A 28 -0.40 3.50 -0.77
N GLY A 29 -0.75 2.51 -1.61
CA GLY A 29 -1.84 1.58 -1.36
C GLY A 29 -1.61 0.76 -0.10
N CYS A 30 -0.38 0.33 0.16
CA CYS A 30 -0.01 -0.41 1.37
C CYS A 30 -0.16 0.42 2.66
N PHE A 31 -0.08 1.75 2.58
CA PHE A 31 -0.18 2.64 3.75
C PHE A 31 -1.52 3.29 3.94
N TRP A 32 -2.25 3.47 2.84
CA TRP A 32 -3.42 4.32 2.79
C TRP A 32 -4.49 3.98 3.85
N PRO A 33 -4.83 2.71 4.12
CA PRO A 33 -5.86 2.39 5.11
C PRO A 33 -5.47 2.86 6.52
N ASP A 34 -4.19 2.70 6.85
CA ASP A 34 -3.61 2.99 8.14
C ASP A 34 -3.28 4.47 8.34
N MET A 35 -2.95 5.21 7.28
CA MET A 35 -2.78 6.66 7.35
C MET A 35 -4.06 7.36 7.81
N ILE A 36 -5.22 6.80 7.50
CA ILE A 36 -6.53 7.35 7.84
C ILE A 36 -6.96 6.95 9.27
N SER A 37 -6.51 5.79 9.75
CA SER A 37 -6.96 5.23 11.03
C SER A 37 -5.95 5.35 12.17
N LYS A 38 -4.66 5.04 11.95
CA LYS A 38 -3.67 4.81 13.03
C LYS A 38 -3.46 6.02 13.93
N GLY A 39 -3.42 7.21 13.34
CA GLY A 39 -3.22 8.45 14.11
C GLY A 39 -4.27 8.56 15.21
N THR A 40 -5.53 8.46 14.84
CA THR A 40 -6.67 8.51 15.75
C THR A 40 -6.70 7.31 16.70
N VAL A 41 -6.39 6.11 16.21
CA VAL A 41 -6.37 4.88 17.01
C VAL A 41 -5.41 4.98 18.21
N TYR A 42 -4.22 5.53 18.00
CA TYR A 42 -3.26 5.70 19.10
C TYR A 42 -3.49 6.94 19.96
N GLY A 43 -4.45 7.80 19.57
CA GLY A 43 -4.61 9.10 20.20
C GLY A 43 -3.64 10.13 19.63
N PHE A 44 -4.16 11.30 19.31
CA PHE A 44 -3.34 12.51 19.18
C PHE A 44 -4.10 13.71 19.72
N ASP A 45 -3.35 14.67 20.26
CA ASP A 45 -3.88 15.95 20.69
C ASP A 45 -3.69 16.96 19.57
N ALA A 46 -4.78 17.61 19.15
CA ALA A 46 -4.73 18.72 18.22
C ALA A 46 -5.64 19.84 18.73
N PHE A 47 -5.06 21.04 18.88
CA PHE A 47 -5.80 22.23 19.33
C PHE A 47 -6.53 22.06 20.68
N GLY A 48 -5.93 21.29 21.61
CA GLY A 48 -6.54 20.98 22.91
C GLY A 48 -7.66 19.93 22.87
N ILE A 49 -7.92 19.33 21.71
CA ILE A 49 -8.87 18.22 21.54
C ILE A 49 -8.08 16.92 21.47
N ASN A 50 -8.38 16.00 22.38
CA ASN A 50 -7.84 14.65 22.38
C ASN A 50 -8.69 13.76 21.45
N PHE A 51 -8.10 13.32 20.34
CA PHE A 51 -8.74 12.41 19.39
C PHE A 51 -8.34 10.98 19.72
N HIS A 52 -9.03 10.37 20.70
CA HIS A 52 -8.83 8.96 21.04
C HIS A 52 -10.18 8.21 21.13
N PRO A 53 -10.40 7.18 20.31
CA PRO A 53 -11.64 6.41 20.33
C PRO A 53 -11.70 5.55 21.60
N LYS A 54 -12.90 5.46 22.22
CA LYS A 54 -13.12 4.60 23.40
C LYS A 54 -12.82 3.13 23.12
N ASN A 55 -13.13 2.66 21.92
CA ASN A 55 -12.88 1.30 21.43
C ASN A 55 -12.01 1.39 20.16
N PRO A 56 -10.67 1.41 20.30
CA PRO A 56 -9.76 1.62 19.17
C PRO A 56 -9.85 0.51 18.12
N ASP A 57 -10.10 -0.73 18.53
CA ASP A 57 -10.34 -1.89 17.67
C ASP A 57 -11.62 -1.73 16.83
N LEU A 58 -12.75 -1.37 17.45
CA LEU A 58 -14.01 -1.16 16.74
C LEU A 58 -13.92 0.03 15.78
N TYR A 59 -13.29 1.13 16.20
CA TYR A 59 -13.06 2.27 15.33
C TYR A 59 -12.16 1.89 14.15
N HIS A 60 -11.07 1.18 14.40
CA HIS A 60 -10.08 0.88 13.38
C HIS A 60 -10.53 -0.20 12.39
N ARG A 61 -11.13 -1.28 12.88
CA ARG A 61 -11.36 -2.52 12.12
C ARG A 61 -12.83 -2.87 11.94
N GLY A 62 -13.73 -2.19 12.64
CA GLY A 62 -15.16 -2.51 12.68
C GLY A 62 -16.08 -1.41 12.12
N TRP A 63 -17.38 -1.61 12.37
CA TRP A 63 -18.47 -0.71 11.96
C TRP A 63 -19.42 -0.46 13.15
N PRO A 64 -19.90 0.77 13.42
CA PRO A 64 -19.64 2.03 12.70
C PRO A 64 -18.29 2.65 13.12
N GLY A 65 -17.29 2.51 12.25
CA GLY A 65 -15.93 2.98 12.41
C GLY A 65 -15.30 3.18 11.03
N VAL A 66 -13.98 3.34 10.97
CA VAL A 66 -13.23 3.44 9.71
C VAL A 66 -12.77 2.08 9.18
N GLY A 67 -13.19 0.95 9.77
CA GLY A 67 -12.78 -0.39 9.31
C GLY A 67 -13.14 -0.73 7.87
N PHE A 68 -14.04 0.03 7.23
CA PHE A 68 -14.30 -0.10 5.79
C PHE A 68 -13.08 0.24 4.94
N THR A 69 -12.12 1.03 5.44
CA THR A 69 -10.87 1.33 4.72
C THR A 69 -10.01 0.07 4.58
N HIS A 70 -10.18 -0.95 5.43
CA HIS A 70 -9.51 -2.25 5.33
C HIS A 70 -10.33 -3.30 4.58
N SER A 71 -11.18 -2.89 3.64
CA SER A 71 -11.94 -3.81 2.78
C SER A 71 -11.36 -3.88 1.36
N LEU A 72 -11.61 -5.00 0.66
CA LEU A 72 -11.19 -5.14 -0.74
C LEU A 72 -11.93 -4.14 -1.66
N PHE A 73 -13.21 -3.89 -1.37
CA PHE A 73 -14.06 -3.02 -2.16
C PHE A 73 -13.60 -1.56 -2.09
N TYR A 74 -13.15 -1.09 -0.92
CA TYR A 74 -12.61 0.25 -0.78
C TYR A 74 -11.38 0.47 -1.67
N GLY A 75 -10.48 -0.52 -1.76
CA GLY A 75 -9.37 -0.49 -2.72
C GLY A 75 -9.84 -0.35 -4.17
N VAL A 76 -10.91 -1.06 -4.56
CA VAL A 76 -11.51 -0.93 -5.90
C VAL A 76 -12.03 0.49 -6.16
N VAL A 77 -12.75 1.07 -5.19
CA VAL A 77 -13.29 2.43 -5.29
C VAL A 77 -12.17 3.46 -5.46
N VAL A 78 -11.14 3.41 -4.60
CA VAL A 78 -9.99 4.33 -4.66
C VAL A 78 -9.27 4.21 -6.00
N SER A 79 -9.04 2.99 -6.48
CA SER A 79 -8.40 2.76 -7.78
C SER A 79 -9.23 3.27 -8.96
N LEU A 80 -10.55 3.13 -8.92
CA LEU A 80 -11.44 3.68 -9.94
C LEU A 80 -11.43 5.22 -9.93
N ILE A 81 -11.41 5.84 -8.75
CA ILE A 81 -11.26 7.30 -8.62
C ILE A 81 -9.95 7.76 -9.24
N VAL A 82 -8.84 7.08 -8.95
CA VAL A 82 -7.53 7.43 -9.54
C VAL A 82 -7.53 7.26 -11.06
N LEU A 83 -8.15 6.19 -11.56
CA LEU A 83 -8.30 5.98 -13.01
C LEU A 83 -9.17 7.06 -13.65
N TRP A 84 -10.21 7.53 -12.95
CA TRP A 84 -11.09 8.61 -13.40
C TRP A 84 -10.42 9.98 -13.38
N VAL A 85 -9.70 10.34 -12.33
CA VAL A 85 -9.07 11.67 -12.20
C VAL A 85 -7.78 11.74 -13.03
N PHE A 86 -6.87 10.79 -12.83
CA PHE A 86 -5.51 10.85 -13.36
C PHE A 86 -5.32 10.12 -14.69
N LYS A 87 -6.29 9.28 -15.10
CA LYS A 87 -6.23 8.51 -16.36
C LYS A 87 -4.94 7.68 -16.45
N ASN A 88 -4.55 7.06 -15.34
CA ASN A 88 -3.28 6.36 -15.22
C ASN A 88 -3.48 4.92 -14.74
N ARG A 89 -3.24 3.95 -15.61
CA ARG A 89 -3.49 2.53 -15.31
C ARG A 89 -2.48 1.97 -14.33
N ALA A 90 -1.21 2.35 -14.47
CA ALA A 90 -0.13 1.86 -13.61
C ALA A 90 -0.32 2.30 -12.15
N TRP A 91 -0.82 3.53 -11.94
CA TRP A 91 -1.16 4.05 -10.63
C TRP A 91 -2.42 3.40 -10.05
N ALA A 92 -3.50 3.33 -10.82
CA ALA A 92 -4.74 2.70 -10.35
C ALA A 92 -4.52 1.23 -9.93
N LEU A 93 -3.77 0.47 -10.74
CA LEU A 93 -3.46 -0.92 -10.46
C LEU A 93 -2.44 -1.07 -9.31
N GLY A 94 -1.42 -0.22 -9.26
CA GLY A 94 -0.46 -0.21 -8.15
C GLY A 94 -1.16 0.00 -6.81
N LEU A 95 -2.02 1.02 -6.71
CA LEU A 95 -2.83 1.28 -5.51
C LEU A 95 -3.72 0.10 -5.13
N LEU A 96 -4.38 -0.52 -6.10
CA LEU A 96 -5.25 -1.67 -5.83
C LEU A 96 -4.46 -2.83 -5.21
N ILE A 97 -3.30 -3.13 -5.80
CA ILE A 97 -2.46 -4.25 -5.38
C ILE A 97 -1.87 -3.98 -3.99
N GLY A 98 -1.32 -2.77 -3.77
CA GLY A 98 -0.80 -2.39 -2.46
C GLY A 98 -1.87 -2.41 -1.38
N HIS A 99 -3.06 -1.88 -1.69
CA HIS A 99 -4.21 -1.91 -0.79
C HIS A 99 -4.63 -3.33 -0.43
N TRP A 100 -4.75 -4.21 -1.41
CA TRP A 100 -5.11 -5.60 -1.17
C TRP A 100 -4.02 -6.35 -0.39
N ALA A 101 -2.74 -6.12 -0.68
CA ALA A 101 -1.64 -6.69 0.09
C ALA A 101 -1.70 -6.28 1.57
N HIS A 102 -2.02 -5.00 1.82
CA HIS A 102 -2.24 -4.50 3.17
C HIS A 102 -3.41 -5.20 3.88
N VAL A 103 -4.58 -5.23 3.23
CA VAL A 103 -5.79 -5.89 3.76
C VAL A 103 -5.53 -7.36 4.07
N PHE A 104 -4.86 -8.10 3.19
CA PHE A 104 -4.53 -9.51 3.42
C PHE A 104 -3.54 -9.70 4.56
N THR A 105 -2.54 -8.84 4.69
CA THR A 105 -1.62 -8.87 5.83
C THR A 105 -2.35 -8.62 7.15
N ASP A 106 -3.38 -7.77 7.14
CA ASP A 106 -4.13 -7.44 8.34
C ASP A 106 -5.10 -8.53 8.80
N ILE A 107 -5.50 -9.46 7.92
CA ILE A 107 -6.18 -10.71 8.34
C ILE A 107 -5.30 -11.50 9.32
N CYS A 108 -3.98 -11.32 9.29
CA CYS A 108 -3.08 -12.06 10.17
C CYS A 108 -3.12 -11.63 11.64
N ASP A 109 -3.68 -10.46 11.98
CA ASP A 109 -3.81 -10.05 13.38
C ASP A 109 -5.08 -10.62 14.05
N SER A 110 -5.18 -10.56 15.37
CA SER A 110 -6.27 -11.17 16.15
C SER A 110 -7.65 -10.52 15.97
N VAL A 111 -7.73 -9.31 15.41
CA VAL A 111 -9.01 -8.64 15.09
C VAL A 111 -9.37 -8.81 13.62
N GLY A 112 -8.38 -8.83 12.73
CA GLY A 112 -8.60 -8.95 11.30
C GLY A 112 -9.30 -7.74 10.69
N VAL A 113 -9.98 -7.98 9.57
CA VAL A 113 -10.56 -6.91 8.75
C VAL A 113 -11.94 -7.29 8.22
N MET A 114 -12.80 -6.30 7.97
CA MET A 114 -14.07 -6.48 7.27
C MET A 114 -13.84 -6.67 5.75
N LEU A 115 -13.29 -7.82 5.38
CA LEU A 115 -12.77 -8.12 4.04
C LEU A 115 -13.78 -7.80 2.91
N PHE A 116 -15.05 -8.12 3.14
CA PHE A 116 -16.14 -8.01 2.18
C PHE A 116 -17.10 -6.83 2.43
N PHE A 117 -16.73 -5.85 3.25
CA PHE A 117 -17.53 -4.63 3.38
C PHE A 117 -17.71 -3.96 2.00
N PRO A 118 -18.89 -3.39 1.66
CA PRO A 118 -20.08 -3.16 2.50
C PRO A 118 -21.07 -4.33 2.58
N PHE A 119 -20.79 -5.47 1.94
CA PHE A 119 -21.73 -6.59 1.83
C PHE A 119 -21.77 -7.46 3.09
N SER A 120 -20.75 -7.35 3.94
CA SER A 120 -20.68 -7.98 5.25
C SER A 120 -19.83 -7.11 6.18
N THR A 121 -20.24 -7.00 7.45
CA THR A 121 -19.45 -6.39 8.53
C THR A 121 -18.64 -7.41 9.32
N GLN A 122 -18.55 -8.66 8.83
CA GLN A 122 -17.78 -9.72 9.47
C GLN A 122 -16.28 -9.47 9.33
N ASN A 123 -15.57 -9.50 10.46
CA ASN A 123 -14.11 -9.51 10.47
C ASN A 123 -13.58 -10.91 10.15
N TYR A 124 -12.52 -10.95 9.35
CA TYR A 124 -11.77 -12.16 9.01
C TYR A 124 -10.38 -12.06 9.61
N SER A 125 -10.04 -13.01 10.47
CA SER A 125 -8.74 -13.10 11.10
C SER A 125 -8.25 -14.54 11.14
N ILE A 126 -6.95 -14.74 10.98
CA ILE A 126 -6.28 -16.00 11.31
C ILE A 126 -5.60 -15.95 12.69
N GLY A 127 -5.48 -14.76 13.29
CA GLY A 127 -4.99 -14.58 14.66
C GLY A 127 -3.52 -14.95 14.87
N MET A 128 -2.67 -14.77 13.86
CA MET A 128 -1.25 -15.09 13.94
C MET A 128 -0.51 -14.25 14.99
N TRP A 129 -0.92 -12.99 15.19
CA TRP A 129 -0.38 -12.12 16.25
C TRP A 129 -1.46 -11.23 16.86
N ALA A 130 -1.18 -10.68 18.04
CA ALA A 130 -2.12 -9.84 18.78
C ALA A 130 -2.30 -8.47 18.14
N TYR A 131 -3.55 -8.03 18.03
CA TYR A 131 -3.91 -6.62 17.91
C TYR A 131 -3.98 -6.00 19.31
N ALA A 132 -3.17 -4.96 19.57
CA ALA A 132 -2.97 -4.41 20.91
C ALA A 132 -3.03 -2.87 20.98
N ALA A 133 -3.75 -2.22 20.06
CA ALA A 133 -3.80 -0.77 19.97
C ALA A 133 -4.31 -0.05 21.23
N GLN A 134 -5.15 -0.70 22.04
CA GLN A 134 -5.61 -0.24 23.36
C GLN A 134 -4.47 -0.07 24.38
N GLN A 135 -3.30 -0.68 24.14
CA GLN A 135 -2.08 -0.46 24.93
C GLN A 135 -1.31 0.79 24.49
N GLY A 136 -1.88 1.58 23.57
CA GLY A 136 -1.23 2.70 22.91
C GLY A 136 -0.13 2.26 21.94
N ARG A 137 0.47 3.24 21.26
CA ARG A 137 1.48 3.02 20.20
C ARG A 137 2.64 2.13 20.65
N TYR A 138 3.20 2.41 21.82
CA TYR A 138 4.37 1.72 22.34
C TYR A 138 4.03 0.31 22.84
N GLY A 139 2.86 0.12 23.46
CA GLY A 139 2.40 -1.19 23.90
C GLY A 139 2.08 -2.11 22.72
N ASP A 140 1.41 -1.59 21.69
CA ASP A 140 1.11 -2.31 20.46
C ASP A 140 2.39 -2.70 19.70
N ALA A 141 3.36 -1.79 19.59
CA ALA A 141 4.67 -2.11 19.02
C ALA A 141 5.41 -3.20 19.81
N ALA A 142 5.44 -3.09 21.15
CA ALA A 142 6.07 -4.12 21.98
C ALA A 142 5.41 -5.48 21.77
N ALA A 143 4.07 -5.53 21.71
CA ALA A 143 3.32 -6.76 21.49
C ALA A 143 3.65 -7.40 20.13
N TYR A 144 3.67 -6.57 19.09
CA TYR A 144 3.95 -7.01 17.72
C TYR A 144 5.38 -7.56 17.58
N TYR A 145 6.39 -6.79 17.99
CA TYR A 145 7.80 -7.18 17.85
C TYR A 145 8.26 -8.26 18.83
N SER A 146 7.44 -8.57 19.84
CA SER A 146 7.66 -9.72 20.72
C SER A 146 6.94 -11.00 20.29
N SER A 147 6.31 -11.03 19.11
CA SER A 147 5.53 -12.17 18.63
C SER A 147 5.78 -12.51 17.15
N LEU A 148 4.93 -13.37 16.58
CA LEU A 148 4.98 -13.72 15.15
C LEU A 148 4.80 -12.49 14.23
N GLY A 149 4.29 -11.37 14.72
CA GLY A 149 4.30 -10.09 13.98
C GLY A 149 5.72 -9.62 13.66
N GLY A 150 6.62 -9.62 14.63
CA GLY A 150 8.04 -9.30 14.41
C GLY A 150 8.71 -10.28 13.43
N VAL A 151 8.34 -11.56 13.49
CA VAL A 151 8.81 -12.59 12.55
C VAL A 151 8.31 -12.30 11.13
N TRP A 152 7.07 -11.83 10.98
CA TRP A 152 6.50 -11.45 9.69
C TRP A 152 7.26 -10.30 9.02
N ASP A 153 7.61 -9.27 9.78
CA ASP A 153 8.43 -8.17 9.26
C ASP A 153 9.84 -8.65 8.87
N MET A 154 10.43 -9.57 9.65
CA MET A 154 11.72 -10.19 9.31
C MET A 154 11.65 -11.06 8.06
N PHE A 155 10.56 -11.79 7.86
CA PHE A 155 10.32 -12.54 6.63
C PHE A 155 10.38 -11.62 5.40
N TRP A 156 9.69 -10.48 5.42
CA TRP A 156 9.74 -9.54 4.29
C TRP A 156 11.11 -8.90 4.09
N LEU A 157 11.85 -8.62 5.17
CA LEU A 157 13.24 -8.18 5.06
C LEU A 157 14.12 -9.23 4.37
N CYS A 158 14.01 -10.50 4.78
CA CYS A 158 14.70 -11.61 4.12
C CYS A 158 14.31 -11.72 2.64
N MET A 159 13.03 -11.57 2.30
CA MET A 159 12.56 -11.60 0.91
C MET A 159 13.16 -10.48 0.06
N VAL A 160 13.35 -9.28 0.62
CA VAL A 160 14.07 -8.19 -0.06
C VAL A 160 15.55 -8.52 -0.22
N PHE A 161 16.21 -9.10 0.77
CA PHE A 161 17.62 -9.52 0.63
C PHE A 161 17.80 -10.63 -0.41
N LEU A 162 16.93 -11.64 -0.44
CA LEU A 162 16.89 -12.64 -1.50
C LEU A 162 16.59 -12.01 -2.87
N SER A 163 15.94 -10.85 -2.87
CA SER A 163 15.64 -10.04 -4.05
C SER A 163 16.53 -8.82 -4.22
N TRP A 164 17.73 -8.77 -3.62
CA TRP A 164 18.54 -7.55 -3.45
C TRP A 164 18.70 -6.68 -4.72
N ARG A 165 18.64 -7.29 -5.91
CA ARG A 165 18.66 -6.60 -7.21
C ARG A 165 17.61 -5.48 -7.28
N VAL A 166 16.48 -5.58 -6.58
CA VAL A 166 15.45 -4.53 -6.51
C VAL A 166 15.97 -3.22 -5.93
N LEU A 167 17.03 -3.26 -5.12
CA LEU A 167 17.65 -2.08 -4.52
C LEU A 167 18.77 -1.49 -5.39
N THR A 168 19.05 -2.06 -6.57
CA THR A 168 20.13 -1.58 -7.44
C THR A 168 19.71 -0.36 -8.26
N ARG A 169 20.69 0.48 -8.60
CA ARG A 169 20.51 1.60 -9.53
C ARG A 169 19.91 1.12 -10.86
N ASN A 170 20.43 0.02 -11.38
CA ASN A 170 19.99 -0.54 -12.65
C ASN A 170 18.50 -0.91 -12.61
N TYR A 171 18.07 -1.65 -11.58
CA TYR A 171 16.66 -2.01 -11.43
C TYR A 171 15.76 -0.77 -11.30
N PHE A 172 16.17 0.21 -10.49
CA PHE A 172 15.41 1.44 -10.33
C PHE A 172 15.18 2.17 -11.67
N PHE A 173 16.23 2.44 -12.45
CA PHE A 173 16.09 3.20 -13.69
C PHE A 173 15.52 2.39 -14.87
N THR A 174 15.65 1.06 -14.88
CA THR A 174 15.14 0.21 -15.98
C THR A 174 13.76 -0.39 -15.72
N LYS A 175 13.34 -0.52 -14.45
CA LYS A 175 12.06 -1.14 -14.08
C LYS A 175 11.14 -0.20 -13.31
N VAL A 176 11.65 0.55 -12.33
CA VAL A 176 10.79 1.40 -11.48
C VAL A 176 10.41 2.70 -12.20
N VAL A 177 11.42 3.49 -12.60
CA VAL A 177 11.21 4.81 -13.24
C VAL A 177 10.35 4.74 -14.51
N PRO A 178 10.52 3.76 -15.43
CA PRO A 178 9.70 3.69 -16.64
C PRO A 178 8.23 3.32 -16.36
N ASN A 179 8.00 2.61 -15.26
CA ASN A 179 6.67 2.14 -14.87
C ASN A 179 5.90 3.14 -14.01
N ASP A 180 6.60 4.15 -13.47
CA ASP A 180 6.03 5.11 -12.53
C ASP A 180 6.26 6.57 -12.98
N PRO A 181 5.19 7.26 -13.43
CA PRO A 181 5.28 8.62 -14.01
C PRO A 181 5.70 9.71 -13.02
N VAL A 182 5.64 9.44 -11.71
CA VAL A 182 5.97 10.44 -10.70
C VAL A 182 7.46 10.73 -10.68
N TRP A 183 8.31 9.77 -11.00
CA TRP A 183 9.77 9.97 -11.07
C TRP A 183 10.18 10.97 -12.16
N PRO A 184 9.74 10.84 -13.43
CA PRO A 184 9.93 11.90 -14.42
C PRO A 184 9.31 13.24 -14.02
N TRP A 185 8.18 13.23 -13.31
CA TRP A 185 7.56 14.46 -12.83
C TRP A 185 8.45 15.17 -11.80
N PHE A 186 8.97 14.45 -10.80
CA PHE A 186 9.93 14.99 -9.82
C PHE A 186 11.20 15.51 -10.48
N LYS A 187 11.77 14.76 -11.43
CA LYS A 187 12.95 15.21 -12.19
C LYS A 187 12.70 16.53 -12.90
N ARG A 188 11.54 16.69 -13.56
CA ARG A 188 11.22 17.92 -14.32
C ARG A 188 10.76 19.09 -13.45
N ARG A 189 9.95 18.84 -12.43
CA ARG A 189 9.30 19.89 -11.63
C ARG A 189 10.13 20.34 -10.43
N LEU A 190 10.85 19.42 -9.81
CA LEU A 190 11.67 19.69 -8.63
C LEU A 190 13.17 19.70 -8.96
N ASN A 191 13.54 19.60 -10.25
CA ASN A 191 14.92 19.46 -10.71
C ASN A 191 15.68 18.35 -9.96
N MET A 192 14.98 17.27 -9.63
CA MET A 192 15.53 16.22 -8.78
C MET A 192 16.62 15.44 -9.53
N SER A 193 17.82 15.36 -8.94
CA SER A 193 18.91 14.59 -9.52
C SER A 193 18.62 13.09 -9.47
N GLU A 194 19.21 12.32 -10.39
CA GLU A 194 19.08 10.85 -10.40
C GLU A 194 19.60 10.21 -9.10
N VAL A 195 20.63 10.81 -8.51
CA VAL A 195 21.17 10.38 -7.21
C VAL A 195 20.12 10.56 -6.13
N LEU A 196 19.46 11.72 -6.06
CA LEU A 196 18.41 11.99 -5.08
C LEU A 196 17.18 11.09 -5.28
N MET A 197 16.75 10.87 -6.52
CA MET A 197 15.65 9.93 -6.82
C MET A 197 15.96 8.51 -6.32
N LEU A 198 17.16 8.00 -6.62
CA LEU A 198 17.60 6.69 -6.16
C LEU A 198 17.74 6.63 -4.64
N ALA A 199 18.22 7.71 -4.03
CA ALA A 199 18.34 7.83 -2.58
C ALA A 199 16.95 7.76 -1.92
N LEU A 200 15.95 8.49 -2.42
CA LEU A 200 14.56 8.43 -1.91
C LEU A 200 13.97 7.03 -2.07
N TYR A 201 14.16 6.40 -3.23
CA TYR A 201 13.72 5.03 -3.47
C TYR A 201 14.35 4.03 -2.49
N ARG A 202 15.61 4.21 -2.09
CA ARG A 202 16.30 3.33 -1.12
C ARG A 202 16.07 3.72 0.33
N ALA A 203 15.84 5.01 0.60
CA ALA A 203 15.59 5.54 1.93
C ALA A 203 14.37 4.87 2.55
N TYR A 204 13.39 4.53 1.72
CA TYR A 204 12.21 3.82 2.17
C TYR A 204 12.50 2.39 2.66
N PHE A 205 13.32 1.62 1.92
CA PHE A 205 13.85 0.34 2.38
C PHE A 205 14.65 0.49 3.68
N LEU A 206 15.56 1.46 3.74
CA LEU A 206 16.37 1.72 4.92
C LEU A 206 15.51 2.08 6.13
N TYR A 207 14.48 2.91 5.94
CA TYR A 207 13.52 3.26 6.97
C TYR A 207 12.79 2.01 7.49
N GLY A 208 12.25 1.17 6.61
CA GLY A 208 11.59 -0.08 6.99
C GLY A 208 12.52 -1.01 7.78
N ALA A 209 13.72 -1.27 7.26
CA ALA A 209 14.71 -2.13 7.90
C ALA A 209 15.12 -1.58 9.28
N CYS A 210 15.51 -0.31 9.36
CA CYS A 210 15.88 0.33 10.62
C CYS A 210 14.74 0.30 11.63
N ARG A 211 13.49 0.52 11.19
CA ARG A 211 12.34 0.53 12.08
C ARG A 211 12.09 -0.84 12.72
N ILE A 212 12.31 -1.93 11.99
CA ILE A 212 12.21 -3.28 12.56
C ILE A 212 13.22 -3.46 13.70
N PHE A 213 14.50 -3.20 13.43
CA PHE A 213 15.55 -3.37 14.44
C PHE A 213 15.35 -2.40 15.60
N ALA A 214 14.96 -1.15 15.34
CA ALA A 214 14.73 -0.15 16.37
C ALA A 214 13.60 -0.59 17.32
N TRP A 215 12.45 -1.03 16.81
CA TRP A 215 11.36 -1.49 17.65
C TRP A 215 11.67 -2.80 18.36
N PHE A 216 12.34 -3.75 17.69
CA PHE A 216 12.77 -4.98 18.32
C PHE A 216 13.71 -4.72 19.50
N PHE A 217 14.74 -3.88 19.31
CA PHE A 217 15.66 -3.50 20.37
C PHE A 217 15.00 -2.69 21.47
N TRP A 218 14.11 -1.75 21.12
CA TRP A 218 13.34 -1.02 22.10
C TRP A 218 12.46 -1.95 22.95
N ALA A 219 11.74 -2.89 22.32
CA ALA A 219 10.89 -3.85 23.00
C ALA A 219 11.71 -4.76 23.94
N ARG A 220 12.87 -5.25 23.47
CA ARG A 220 13.71 -6.17 24.23
C ARG A 220 14.51 -5.51 25.35
N PHE A 221 15.14 -4.37 25.08
CA PHE A 221 16.14 -3.78 25.98
C PHE A 221 15.60 -2.61 26.80
N VAL A 222 14.65 -1.85 26.26
CA VAL A 222 14.03 -0.72 26.98
C VAL A 222 12.77 -1.18 27.71
N ARG A 223 11.81 -1.77 26.98
CA ARG A 223 10.54 -2.23 27.56
C ARG A 223 10.68 -3.55 28.33
N LYS A 224 11.73 -4.33 28.05
CA LYS A 224 11.95 -5.68 28.60
C LYS A 224 10.75 -6.61 28.38
N ALA A 225 10.07 -6.45 27.24
CA ALA A 225 8.94 -7.27 26.87
C ALA A 225 9.39 -8.73 26.66
N PRO A 226 8.74 -9.73 27.29
CA PRO A 226 9.00 -11.14 27.02
C PRO A 226 8.69 -11.48 25.56
N LEU A 227 9.51 -12.35 24.94
CA LEU A 227 9.17 -12.94 23.65
C LEU A 227 8.12 -14.03 23.86
N ASP A 228 7.14 -14.06 22.98
CA ASP A 228 6.13 -15.09 22.91
C ASP A 228 5.76 -15.29 21.44
N LEU A 229 6.32 -16.35 20.86
CA LEU A 229 6.10 -16.73 19.46
C LEU A 229 4.92 -17.69 19.30
N SER A 230 4.06 -17.81 20.31
CA SER A 230 2.82 -18.56 20.19
C SER A 230 1.84 -17.85 19.25
N TRP A 231 0.96 -18.65 18.65
CA TRP A 231 -0.12 -18.15 17.83
C TRP A 231 -1.11 -17.36 18.69
N GLY A 232 -1.51 -16.18 18.24
CA GLY A 232 -2.34 -15.24 19.01
C GLY A 232 -1.55 -14.08 19.59
N GLY A 233 -0.21 -14.18 19.67
CA GLY A 233 0.66 -13.16 20.23
C GLY A 233 0.86 -13.29 21.74
N PRO A 234 1.46 -12.27 22.39
CA PRO A 234 2.02 -12.45 23.71
C PRO A 234 0.98 -12.56 24.82
N TYR A 235 1.17 -13.51 25.74
CA TYR A 235 0.31 -13.73 26.91
C TYR A 235 0.21 -12.52 27.86
N TRP A 236 1.22 -11.63 27.84
CA TRP A 236 1.32 -10.49 28.76
C TRP A 236 0.58 -9.25 28.25
N VAL A 237 -0.07 -9.33 27.09
CA VAL A 237 -0.92 -8.26 26.55
C VAL A 237 -2.36 -8.70 26.57
N GLN A 238 -3.26 -7.81 26.97
CA GLN A 238 -4.69 -8.02 26.75
C GLN A 238 -4.94 -8.05 25.24
N GLN A 239 -5.28 -9.20 24.69
CA GLN A 239 -5.53 -9.38 23.26
C GLN A 239 -6.97 -8.98 22.92
N VAL A 240 -7.17 -8.29 21.80
CA VAL A 240 -8.52 -8.10 21.24
C VAL A 240 -8.74 -9.16 20.17
N HIS A 241 -9.83 -9.92 20.28
CA HIS A 241 -10.19 -10.94 19.30
C HIS A 241 -11.46 -10.55 18.56
N ALA A 242 -11.52 -10.89 17.28
CA ALA A 242 -12.77 -10.89 16.56
C ALA A 242 -13.77 -11.86 17.19
N HIS A 243 -15.01 -11.41 17.39
CA HIS A 243 -16.11 -12.30 17.76
C HIS A 243 -16.63 -13.00 16.51
N TYR A 244 -16.46 -14.32 16.45
CA TYR A 244 -16.99 -15.13 15.36
C TYR A 244 -18.41 -15.59 15.65
N PRO A 245 -19.35 -15.41 14.68
CA PRO A 245 -20.67 -16.00 14.79
C PRO A 245 -20.59 -17.54 14.66
N PRO A 246 -21.68 -18.26 14.97
CA PRO A 246 -21.76 -19.69 14.70
C PRO A 246 -21.38 -20.03 13.25
N VAL A 247 -20.80 -21.21 13.01
CA VAL A 247 -20.23 -21.61 11.71
C VAL A 247 -21.21 -21.43 10.55
N GLY A 248 -22.49 -21.75 10.73
CA GLY A 248 -23.51 -21.56 9.68
C GLY A 248 -23.69 -20.09 9.28
N GLU A 249 -23.71 -19.19 10.25
CA GLU A 249 -23.79 -17.75 10.01
C GLU A 249 -22.48 -17.19 9.43
N LEU A 250 -21.33 -17.70 9.90
CA LEU A 250 -20.02 -17.38 9.33
C LEU A 250 -19.97 -17.69 7.83
N ILE A 251 -20.44 -18.88 7.44
CA ILE A 251 -20.50 -19.33 6.04
C ILE A 251 -21.46 -18.42 5.26
N LEU A 252 -22.68 -18.21 5.77
CA LEU A 252 -23.69 -17.38 5.11
C LEU A 252 -23.17 -15.95 4.85
N ARG A 253 -22.66 -15.28 5.88
CA ARG A 253 -22.11 -13.91 5.77
C ARG A 253 -20.91 -13.84 4.83
N SER A 254 -20.09 -14.91 4.78
CA SER A 254 -18.97 -15.01 3.85
C SER A 254 -19.41 -15.20 2.41
N THR A 255 -20.39 -16.08 2.17
CA THR A 255 -20.97 -16.29 0.84
C THR A 255 -21.65 -15.02 0.34
N LEU A 256 -22.48 -14.38 1.16
CA LEU A 256 -23.12 -13.10 0.81
C LEU A 256 -22.09 -12.00 0.54
N GLY A 257 -21.07 -11.89 1.40
CA GLY A 257 -19.98 -10.94 1.24
C GLY A 257 -19.20 -11.13 -0.06
N ALA A 258 -18.77 -12.36 -0.33
CA ALA A 258 -17.97 -12.70 -1.51
C ALA A 258 -18.78 -12.54 -2.81
N VAL A 259 -20.03 -13.02 -2.83
CA VAL A 259 -20.92 -12.87 -3.99
C VAL A 259 -21.25 -11.39 -4.24
N GLY A 260 -21.58 -10.64 -3.19
CA GLY A 260 -21.85 -9.20 -3.28
C GLY A 260 -20.64 -8.42 -3.82
N LEU A 261 -19.44 -8.73 -3.32
CA LEU A 261 -18.19 -8.14 -3.81
C LEU A 261 -17.96 -8.48 -5.29
N ALA A 262 -18.03 -9.75 -5.66
CA ALA A 262 -17.78 -10.20 -7.03
C ALA A 262 -18.79 -9.61 -8.02
N ALA A 263 -20.08 -9.64 -7.68
CA ALA A 263 -21.15 -9.06 -8.50
C ALA A 263 -20.97 -7.54 -8.66
N SER A 264 -20.64 -6.83 -7.58
CA SER A 264 -20.42 -5.38 -7.63
C SER A 264 -19.18 -5.01 -8.42
N MET A 265 -18.08 -5.75 -8.27
CA MET A 265 -16.88 -5.56 -9.08
C MET A 265 -17.15 -5.80 -10.57
N TRP A 266 -17.92 -6.85 -10.89
CA TRP A 266 -18.34 -7.13 -12.27
C TRP A 266 -19.17 -5.99 -12.85
N VAL A 267 -20.21 -5.55 -12.14
CA VAL A 267 -21.09 -4.45 -12.58
C VAL A 267 -20.30 -3.16 -12.72
N LEU A 268 -19.48 -2.80 -11.73
CA LEU A 268 -18.61 -1.61 -11.79
C LEU A 268 -17.67 -1.66 -12.99
N TRP A 269 -17.09 -2.83 -13.28
CA TRP A 269 -16.26 -3.03 -14.45
C TRP A 269 -17.05 -2.80 -15.74
N LEU A 270 -18.23 -3.39 -15.89
CA LEU A 270 -19.06 -3.24 -17.09
C LEU A 270 -19.50 -1.80 -17.32
N VAL A 271 -19.99 -1.13 -16.27
CA VAL A 271 -20.62 0.20 -16.38
C VAL A 271 -19.58 1.31 -16.49
N VAL A 272 -18.52 1.25 -15.67
CA VAL A 272 -17.57 2.36 -15.50
C VAL A 272 -16.13 1.93 -15.80
N GLY A 273 -15.66 0.83 -15.20
CA GLY A 273 -14.26 0.42 -15.21
C GLY A 273 -13.69 0.23 -16.61
N ARG A 274 -14.40 -0.49 -17.51
CA ARG A 274 -13.99 -0.69 -18.91
C ARG A 274 -13.78 0.62 -19.65
N ARG A 275 -14.71 1.57 -19.48
CA ARG A 275 -14.66 2.89 -20.14
C ARG A 275 -13.49 3.72 -19.62
N LEU A 276 -13.31 3.76 -18.30
CA LEU A 276 -12.18 4.46 -17.68
C LEU A 276 -10.83 3.87 -18.10
N TRP A 277 -10.74 2.54 -18.14
CA TRP A 277 -9.52 1.83 -18.54
C TRP A 277 -9.15 2.12 -19.99
N ALA A 278 -10.10 2.02 -20.91
CA ALA A 278 -9.89 2.34 -22.32
C ALA A 278 -9.51 3.82 -22.51
N ARG A 279 -10.12 4.73 -21.74
CA ARG A 279 -9.77 6.16 -21.77
C ARG A 279 -8.35 6.42 -21.30
N ALA A 280 -7.93 5.77 -20.21
CA ALA A 280 -6.57 5.87 -19.69
C ALA A 280 -5.54 5.31 -20.69
N GLU A 281 -5.84 4.19 -21.35
CA GLU A 281 -4.99 3.65 -22.41
C GLU A 281 -4.82 4.63 -23.58
N LYS A 282 -5.92 5.21 -24.06
CA LYS A 282 -5.87 6.23 -25.14
C LYS A 282 -5.01 7.42 -24.72
N HIS A 283 -5.17 7.88 -23.48
CA HIS A 283 -4.40 8.99 -22.93
C HIS A 283 -2.90 8.67 -22.84
N GLU A 284 -2.53 7.50 -22.35
CA GLU A 284 -1.13 7.03 -22.29
C GLU A 284 -0.51 6.96 -23.70
N LYS A 285 -1.23 6.40 -24.69
CA LYS A 285 -0.76 6.36 -26.08
C LYS A 285 -0.56 7.77 -26.66
N ALA A 286 -1.50 8.68 -26.41
CA ALA A 286 -1.39 10.07 -26.86
C ALA A 286 -0.16 10.77 -26.26
N GLN A 287 0.12 10.56 -24.97
CA GLN A 287 1.31 11.10 -24.31
C GLN A 287 2.61 10.54 -24.92
N LEU A 288 2.68 9.24 -25.18
CA LEU A 288 3.85 8.62 -25.82
C LEU A 288 4.09 9.18 -27.23
N LEU A 289 3.02 9.36 -28.03
CA LEU A 289 3.11 9.96 -29.35
C LEU A 289 3.56 11.42 -29.29
N ALA A 290 3.08 12.20 -28.33
CA ALA A 290 3.51 13.59 -28.14
C ALA A 290 5.01 13.68 -27.80
N VAL A 291 5.51 12.80 -26.92
CA VAL A 291 6.94 12.74 -26.59
C VAL A 291 7.77 12.31 -27.80
N ALA A 292 7.33 11.29 -28.54
CA ALA A 292 8.03 10.84 -29.75
C ALA A 292 8.12 11.94 -30.81
N LYS A 293 7.04 12.70 -31.03
CA LYS A 293 7.03 13.85 -31.95
C LYS A 293 7.96 14.98 -31.51
N ALA A 294 8.05 15.25 -30.21
CA ALA A 294 8.95 16.27 -29.67
C ALA A 294 10.44 15.88 -29.74
N ALA A 295 10.74 14.58 -29.81
CA ALA A 295 12.10 14.06 -29.89
C ALA A 295 12.67 14.02 -31.32
N VAL A 296 11.83 14.14 -32.36
CA VAL A 296 12.31 14.26 -33.75
C VAL A 296 12.95 15.64 -33.89
N PRO A 297 14.26 15.74 -34.22
CA PRO A 297 14.89 17.02 -34.49
C PRO A 297 14.09 17.71 -35.58
N ARG A 298 13.68 18.97 -35.37
CA ARG A 298 13.22 19.79 -36.50
C ARG A 298 14.37 19.76 -37.50
N GLN A 299 14.20 19.07 -38.63
CA GLN A 299 15.07 19.27 -39.78
C GLN A 299 15.10 20.78 -39.97
N ALA A 300 16.27 21.38 -39.76
CA ALA A 300 16.48 22.78 -39.99
C ALA A 300 16.03 23.02 -41.43
N GLY A 301 14.86 23.64 -41.58
CA GLY A 301 14.32 24.01 -42.87
C GLY A 301 15.44 24.72 -43.61
N GLY A 302 15.73 24.22 -44.81
CA GLY A 302 16.82 24.68 -45.64
C GLY A 302 16.88 26.20 -45.62
N ARG A 303 18.00 26.74 -45.13
CA ARG A 303 18.39 28.08 -45.52
C ARG A 303 18.53 28.04 -47.04
N ASP A 304 17.67 28.80 -47.68
CA ASP A 304 17.66 29.07 -49.11
C ASP A 304 19.08 29.16 -49.68
N MET A 305 19.46 28.16 -50.48
CA MET A 305 20.56 28.29 -51.44
C MET A 305 20.05 29.06 -52.67
N ALA A 306 19.57 30.29 -52.43
CA ALA A 306 19.13 31.20 -53.48
C ALA A 306 19.91 32.52 -53.42
N ALA A 307 21.25 32.45 -53.49
CA ALA A 307 22.09 33.62 -53.73
C ALA A 307 23.50 33.22 -54.22
N ALA A 308 23.62 32.67 -55.44
CA ALA A 308 24.91 32.56 -56.14
C ALA A 308 24.74 32.36 -57.66
N LYS A 309 24.01 33.27 -58.32
CA LYS A 309 24.13 33.48 -59.78
C LYS A 309 23.88 34.96 -60.08
N GLY A 310 24.95 35.75 -60.16
CA GLY A 310 24.88 37.11 -60.66
C GLY A 310 25.95 38.04 -60.08
N GLN A 311 27.18 37.93 -60.57
CA GLN A 311 28.07 39.03 -61.01
C GLN A 311 29.41 38.45 -61.49
#